data_AF-A0A1G1F0A2-F1
#
_entry.id   AF-A0A1G1F0A2-F1
#
_cell.length_a   1.000
_cell.length_b   1.000
_cell.length_c   1.000
_cell.angle_alpha   90.00
_cell.angle_beta   90.00
_cell.angle_gamma   90.00
#
_symmetry.space_group_name_H-M   'P 1'
#
loop_
_entity.id
_entity.type
_entity.pdbx_description
1 polymer ?
#
loop_
_entity_poly.entity_id
_entity_poly.type
_entity_poly.pdbx_seq_one_letter_code
_entity_poly.pdbx_strand_id
1 'polypeptide(L)'
;MRKDDESEPVEIPIDGILDLHTFNPKEIKDLLPDYLSECRERGILDVRIIHGKGTGALRETVHAILRKIPEVESFSLAGEDGGGWGATVVRLKS
;
A
#
# COMPACT_ATOMS: atom_id res chain seq x y z
N MET A 1 31.40 8.44 8.29
CA MET A 1 30.26 7.68 8.82
C MET A 1 29.04 8.58 8.90
N ARG A 2 28.04 8.40 8.03
CA ARG A 2 26.68 8.87 8.34
C ARG A 2 25.99 7.67 8.97
N LYS A 3 25.53 7.84 10.22
CA LYS A 3 24.84 6.81 10.97
C LYS A 3 23.66 6.32 10.13
N ASP A 4 23.64 5.02 9.94
CA ASP A 4 22.45 4.27 9.57
C ASP A 4 21.29 4.76 10.44
N ASP A 5 20.24 5.23 9.76
CA ASP A 5 18.96 5.60 10.36
C ASP A 5 18.28 4.28 10.75
N GLU A 6 18.71 3.70 11.87
CA GLU A 6 18.00 2.60 12.52
C GLU A 6 16.69 3.15 13.08
N SER A 7 15.72 3.37 12.19
CA SER A 7 14.35 3.64 12.59
C SER A 7 13.82 2.40 13.32
N GLU A 8 13.29 2.61 14.52
CA GLU A 8 12.63 1.56 15.28
C GLU A 8 11.55 0.90 14.40
N PRO A 9 11.37 -0.44 14.46
CA PRO A 9 10.38 -1.12 13.65
C PRO A 9 9.00 -0.52 13.95
N VAL A 10 8.42 0.14 12.95
CA VAL A 10 7.06 0.67 13.04
C VAL A 10 6.11 -0.51 12.99
N GLU A 11 5.37 -0.76 14.07
CA GLU A 11 4.27 -1.71 14.03
C GLU A 11 3.14 -1.16 13.16
N ILE A 12 2.89 -1.84 12.04
CA ILE A 12 1.84 -1.45 11.10
C ILE A 12 0.59 -2.27 11.42
N PRO A 13 -0.55 -1.63 11.76
CA PRO A 13 -1.79 -2.35 11.96
C PRO A 13 -2.23 -3.01 10.64
N ILE A 14 -2.53 -4.30 10.70
CA ILE A 14 -3.05 -5.07 9.56
C ILE A 14 -4.57 -5.08 9.66
N ASP A 15 -5.18 -3.95 9.32
CA ASP A 15 -6.61 -3.71 9.34
C ASP A 15 -7.20 -3.47 7.92
N GLY A 16 -6.36 -3.61 6.89
CA GLY A 16 -6.71 -3.35 5.50
C GLY A 16 -6.56 -1.89 5.09
N ILE A 17 -5.96 -1.02 5.91
CA ILE A 17 -5.64 0.36 5.56
C ILE A 17 -4.13 0.59 5.68
N LEU A 18 -3.49 0.95 4.57
CA LEU A 18 -2.07 1.30 4.53
C LEU A 18 -1.90 2.75 4.08
N ASP A 19 -1.41 3.61 4.97
CA ASP A 19 -1.05 5.00 4.64
C ASP A 19 0.44 5.12 4.30
N LEU A 20 0.73 5.53 3.06
CA LEU A 20 2.08 5.63 2.54
C LEU A 20 2.73 7.00 2.79
N HIS A 21 2.03 7.99 3.37
CA HIS A 21 2.62 9.30 3.67
C HIS A 21 3.72 9.24 4.74
N THR A 22 3.71 8.20 5.57
CA THR A 22 4.68 8.00 6.66
C THR A 22 5.91 7.22 6.24
N PHE A 23 5.97 6.72 4.99
CA PHE A 23 7.04 5.83 4.53
C PHE A 23 7.92 6.49 3.48
N ASN A 24 9.19 6.09 3.44
CA ASN A 24 10.08 6.52 2.39
C ASN A 24 9.66 5.85 1.07
N PRO A 25 9.63 6.58 -0.07
CA PRO A 25 9.30 5.98 -1.37
C PRO A 25 10.12 4.73 -1.75
N LYS A 26 11.34 4.60 -1.23
CA LYS A 26 12.20 3.43 -1.46
C LYS A 26 11.74 2.16 -0.76
N GLU A 27 11.01 2.29 0.35
CA GLU A 27 10.53 1.17 1.18
C GLU A 27 9.23 0.58 0.62
N ILE A 28 8.45 1.38 -0.10
CA ILE A 28 7.12 0.99 -0.62
C ILE A 28 7.17 -0.27 -1.49
N LYS A 29 8.26 -0.47 -2.22
CA LYS A 29 8.44 -1.64 -3.10
C LYS A 29 8.45 -2.97 -2.33
N ASP A 30 8.91 -2.94 -1.07
CA ASP A 30 9.05 -4.12 -0.20
C ASP A 30 7.86 -4.16 0.78
N LEU A 31 7.50 -3.02 1.35
CA LEU A 31 6.38 -2.87 2.29
C LEU A 31 5.03 -3.29 1.70
N LEU A 32 4.72 -2.87 0.48
CA LEU A 32 3.39 -3.08 -0.08
C LEU A 32 3.07 -4.56 -0.33
N PRO A 33 3.95 -5.37 -0.95
CA PRO A 33 3.77 -6.82 -1.02
C PRO A 33 3.59 -7.48 0.35
N ASP A 34 4.45 -7.15 1.32
CA ASP A 34 4.43 -7.76 2.65
C ASP A 34 3.11 -7.48 3.37
N TYR A 35 2.65 -6.22 3.32
CA TYR A 35 1.37 -5.82 3.91
C TYR A 35 0.18 -6.56 3.28
N LEU A 36 0.17 -6.72 1.95
CA LEU A 36 -0.90 -7.43 1.25
C LEU A 36 -0.89 -8.93 1.52
N SER A 37 0.30 -9.54 1.66
CA SER A 37 0.43 -10.94 2.07
C SER A 37 -0.16 -11.14 3.46
N GLU A 38 0.21 -10.31 4.43
CA GLU A 38 -0.27 -10.38 5.80
C GLU A 38 -1.79 -10.11 5.90
N CYS A 39 -2.31 -9.15 5.12
CA CYS A 39 -3.76 -8.95 5.01
C CYS A 39 -4.47 -10.20 4.52
N ARG A 40 -3.96 -10.83 3.46
CA ARG A 40 -4.54 -12.04 2.89
C ARG A 40 -4.52 -13.20 3.87
N GLU A 41 -3.42 -13.41 4.58
CA GLU A 41 -3.30 -14.46 5.60
C GLU A 41 -4.32 -14.29 6.74
N ARG A 42 -4.68 -13.04 7.07
CA ARG A 42 -5.73 -12.71 8.04
C ARG A 42 -7.15 -12.72 7.47
N GLY A 43 -7.33 -13.03 6.18
CA GLY A 43 -8.63 -12.98 5.51
C GLY A 43 -9.14 -11.57 5.21
N ILE A 44 -8.29 -10.56 5.31
CA ILE A 44 -8.59 -9.17 4.94
C ILE A 44 -8.34 -9.03 3.44
N LEU A 45 -9.39 -9.24 2.65
CA LEU A 45 -9.29 -9.27 1.19
C LEU A 45 -9.52 -7.92 0.52
N ASP A 46 -10.09 -6.95 1.23
CA ASP A 46 -10.32 -5.59 0.75
C ASP A 46 -9.35 -4.64 1.45
N VAL A 47 -8.41 -4.11 0.67
CA VAL A 47 -7.33 -3.24 1.19
C VAL A 47 -7.40 -1.87 0.55
N ARG A 48 -7.20 -0.82 1.35
CA ARG A 48 -7.11 0.58 0.91
C ARG A 48 -5.70 1.10 1.12
N ILE A 49 -5.06 1.51 0.04
CA ILE A 49 -3.72 2.10 0.05
C ILE A 49 -3.87 3.61 -0.17
N ILE A 50 -3.52 4.38 0.85
CA ILE A 50 -3.57 5.85 0.83
C ILE A 50 -2.18 6.34 0.39
N HIS A 51 -2.09 6.92 -0.80
CA HIS A 51 -0.83 7.44 -1.36
C HIS A 51 -0.87 8.96 -1.59
N GLY A 52 -1.98 9.59 -1.20
CA GLY A 52 -2.19 11.02 -1.42
C GLY A 52 -2.44 11.37 -2.88
N LYS A 53 -2.80 12.64 -3.06
CA LYS A 53 -3.14 13.22 -4.37
C LYS A 53 -1.86 13.67 -5.10
N GLY A 54 -1.12 14.63 -4.54
CA GLY A 54 0.21 15.01 -5.05
C GLY A 54 0.27 15.18 -6.58
N THR A 55 1.40 14.79 -7.18
CA THR A 55 1.60 14.77 -8.65
C THR A 55 1.13 13.47 -9.31
N GLY A 56 0.72 12.46 -8.55
CA GLY A 56 0.38 11.12 -9.04
C GLY A 56 1.56 10.14 -9.15
N ALA A 57 2.80 10.55 -8.85
CA ALA A 57 3.97 9.67 -8.92
C ALA A 57 3.88 8.46 -7.96
N LEU A 58 3.35 8.67 -6.75
CA LEU A 58 3.21 7.59 -5.77
C LEU A 58 2.11 6.60 -6.18
N ARG A 59 0.98 7.12 -6.67
CA ARG A 59 -0.08 6.31 -7.31
C ARG A 59 0.49 5.42 -8.42
N GLU A 60 1.28 5.98 -9.33
CA GLU A 60 1.88 5.22 -10.43
C GLU A 60 2.83 4.12 -9.94
N THR A 61 3.61 4.43 -8.91
CA THR A 61 4.49 3.46 -8.23
C THR A 61 3.66 2.31 -7.62
N VAL A 62 2.62 2.63 -6.85
CA VAL A 62 1.69 1.66 -6.25
C VAL A 62 1.07 0.78 -7.34
N HIS A 63 0.50 1.38 -8.38
CA HIS A 63 -0.12 0.63 -9.48
C HIS A 63 0.88 -0.25 -10.22
N ALA A 64 2.12 0.20 -10.41
CA ALA A 64 3.17 -0.59 -11.05
C ALA A 64 3.59 -1.80 -10.21
N ILE A 65 3.58 -1.68 -8.88
CA ILE A 65 3.82 -2.80 -7.96
C ILE A 65 2.64 -3.76 -7.98
N LEU A 66 1.41 -3.27 -7.81
CA LEU A 66 0.19 -4.09 -7.75
C LEU A 66 0.01 -4.98 -8.99
N ARG A 67 0.33 -4.48 -10.19
CA ARG A 67 0.27 -5.29 -11.44
C ARG A 67 1.18 -6.52 -11.43
N LYS A 68 2.19 -6.57 -10.55
CA LYS A 68 3.16 -7.67 -10.46
C LYS A 68 2.83 -8.66 -9.36
N ILE A 69 1.86 -8.37 -8.50
CA ILE A 69 1.51 -9.19 -7.34
C ILE A 69 0.42 -10.20 -7.78
N PRO A 70 0.72 -11.51 -7.86
CA PRO A 70 -0.24 -12.51 -8.33
C PRO A 70 -1.44 -12.70 -7.39
N GLU A 71 -1.33 -12.32 -6.12
CA GLU A 71 -2.40 -12.38 -5.11
C GLU A 71 -3.46 -11.27 -5.31
N VAL A 72 -3.15 -10.23 -6.08
CA VAL A 72 -4.11 -9.16 -6.39
C VAL A 72 -5.10 -9.68 -7.44
N GLU A 73 -6.39 -9.65 -7.09
CA GLU A 73 -7.50 -9.94 -7.99
C GLU A 73 -7.83 -8.73 -8.86
N SER A 74 -7.98 -7.55 -8.25
CA SER A 74 -8.22 -6.29 -8.95
C SER A 74 -7.80 -5.09 -8.11
N PHE A 75 -7.61 -3.95 -8.76
CA PHE A 75 -7.41 -2.68 -8.07
C PHE A 75 -7.94 -1.51 -8.91
N SER A 76 -8.35 -0.44 -8.24
CA SER A 76 -8.83 0.79 -8.86
C SER A 76 -8.62 1.99 -7.94
N LEU A 77 -8.79 3.20 -8.46
CA LEU A 77 -8.87 4.38 -7.59
C LEU A 77 -10.11 4.28 -6.70
N ALA A 78 -10.01 4.76 -5.46
CA ALA A 78 -11.15 4.82 -4.58
C ALA A 78 -12.24 5.76 -5.13
N GLY A 79 -13.50 5.49 -4.78
CA GLY A 79 -14.61 6.41 -5.02
C GLY A 79 -14.45 7.71 -4.22
N GLU A 80 -15.29 8.72 -4.50
CA GLU A 80 -15.21 10.04 -3.84
C GLU A 80 -15.22 9.94 -2.30
N ASP A 81 -16.05 9.05 -1.74
CA ASP A 81 -16.15 8.80 -0.30
C ASP A 81 -14.96 8.02 0.30
N GLY A 82 -14.15 7.37 -0.54
CA GLY A 82 -13.02 6.52 -0.14
C GLY A 82 -11.65 7.16 -0.28
N GLY A 83 -11.58 8.48 -0.53
CA GLY A 83 -10.34 9.22 -0.79
C GLY A 83 -10.13 9.62 -2.26
N GLY A 84 -11.04 9.23 -3.14
CA GLY A 84 -10.98 9.53 -4.57
C GLY A 84 -9.66 9.05 -5.20
N TRP A 85 -9.10 9.90 -6.06
CA TRP A 85 -7.81 9.61 -6.71
C TRP A 85 -6.59 9.64 -5.77
N GLY A 86 -6.77 9.95 -4.48
CA GLY A 86 -5.72 9.93 -3.46
C GLY A 86 -5.49 8.56 -2.81
N ALA A 87 -6.33 7.58 -3.14
CA ALA A 87 -6.21 6.22 -2.64
C ALA A 87 -6.51 5.20 -3.74
N THR A 88 -5.92 4.01 -3.58
CA THR A 88 -6.19 2.84 -4.41
C THR A 88 -6.85 1.78 -3.55
N VAL A 89 -7.99 1.26 -4.00
CA VAL A 89 -8.63 0.09 -3.41
C VAL A 89 -8.15 -1.16 -4.13
N VAL A 90 -7.82 -2.19 -3.38
CA VAL A 90 -7.26 -3.45 -3.85
C VAL A 90 -8.12 -4.59 -3.33
N ARG A 91 -8.46 -5.51 -4.22
CA ARG A 91 -9.10 -6.77 -3.90
C ARG A 91 -8.08 -7.90 -4.02
N LEU A 92 -7.93 -8.71 -2.98
CA LEU A 92 -7.06 -9.87 -2.95
C LEU A 92 -7.84 -11.15 -3.22
N LYS A 93 -7.15 -12.14 -3.78
CA LYS A 93 -7.68 -13.49 -3.96
C LYS A 93 -7.81 -14.18 -2.60
N SER A 94 -8.93 -14.87 -2.38
CA SER A 94 -9.10 -15.81 -1.26
C SER A 94 -8.15 -16.99 -1.42
#